data_AF-A0AAD9KSS3-F1
#
_entry.id   AF-A0AAD9KSS3-F1
#
_cell.length_a   1.000
_cell.length_b   1.000
_cell.length_c   1.000
_cell.angle_alpha   90.00
_cell.angle_beta   90.00
_cell.angle_gamma   90.00
#
_symmetry.space_group_name_H-M   'P 1'
#
loop_
_entity.id
_entity.type
_entity.pdbx_description
1 polymer ?
#
loop_
_entity_poly.entity_id
_entity_poly.type
_entity_poly.pdbx_seq_one_letter_code
_entity_poly.pdbx_strand_id
1 'polypeptide(L)'
;MKMLKKHWHMTGANLVITVIGGAKNFNLDGKKKEVFNRGLVTAARTTKAWIITSGCNMGVMKAVGDAVQEGQSYSWDKEGMRHTLRCIGIAPWGYIERRQALVSMDGHGCWNASYKANHIIRHFHPVSLNPSHTHFLLVDDGYRGRYGGVADFRAKLERKISLPTSAPPGTG
;
A
#
# COMPACT_ATOMS: atom_id res chain seq x y z
N MET A 1 7.56 2.63 12.35
CA MET A 1 8.41 3.57 11.57
C MET A 1 9.83 3.08 11.31
N LYS A 2 10.55 2.51 12.30
CA LYS A 2 11.93 2.01 12.08
C LYS A 2 12.03 1.05 10.89
N MET A 3 11.12 0.08 10.78
CA MET A 3 11.07 -0.85 9.66
C MET A 3 10.97 -0.12 8.30
N LEU A 4 9.95 0.72 8.09
CA LEU A 4 9.74 1.46 6.85
C LEU A 4 10.94 2.33 6.46
N LYS A 5 11.49 3.10 7.41
CA LYS A 5 12.58 4.05 7.11
C LYS A 5 13.95 3.37 7.00
N LYS A 6 14.28 2.43 7.89
CA LYS A 6 15.62 1.83 7.98
C LYS A 6 15.78 0.60 7.09
N HIS A 7 14.78 -0.27 7.04
CA HIS A 7 14.90 -1.57 6.38
C HIS A 7 14.28 -1.60 4.98
N TRP A 8 13.21 -0.82 4.76
CA TRP A 8 12.65 -0.62 3.42
C TRP A 8 13.16 0.66 2.76
N HIS A 9 14.00 1.42 3.47
CA HIS A 9 14.61 2.65 2.98
C HIS A 9 13.60 3.63 2.37
N MET A 10 12.40 3.67 2.95
CA MET A 10 11.37 4.59 2.51
C MET A 10 11.75 6.00 2.96
N THR A 11 11.92 6.89 1.99
CA THR A 11 12.06 8.32 2.24
C THR A 11 10.89 8.83 3.08
N GLY A 12 11.17 9.74 4.01
CA GLY A 12 10.12 10.35 4.82
C GLY A 12 9.03 10.97 3.95
N ALA A 13 7.77 10.69 4.27
CA ALA A 13 6.64 11.33 3.60
C ALA A 13 6.50 12.76 4.13
N ASN A 14 6.40 13.74 3.24
CA ASN A 14 5.99 15.10 3.64
C ASN A 14 4.46 15.21 3.77
N LEU A 15 3.74 14.23 3.21
CA LEU A 15 2.28 14.15 3.20
C LEU A 15 1.85 12.68 3.15
N VAL A 16 0.68 12.37 3.68
CA VAL A 16 0.02 11.07 3.51
C VAL A 16 -1.31 11.31 2.81
N ILE A 17 -1.56 10.57 1.73
CA ILE A 17 -2.84 10.54 1.02
C ILE A 17 -3.48 9.19 1.31
N THR A 18 -4.42 9.15 2.26
CA THR A 18 -5.18 7.93 2.54
C THR A 18 -6.42 7.89 1.64
N VAL A 19 -6.48 6.90 0.76
CA VAL A 19 -7.64 6.65 -0.09
C VAL A 19 -8.46 5.51 0.50
N ILE A 20 -9.71 5.80 0.86
CA ILE A 20 -10.68 4.85 1.38
C ILE A 20 -11.82 4.78 0.37
N GLY A 21 -12.36 3.59 0.14
CA GLY A 21 -13.44 3.40 -0.80
C GLY A 21 -14.15 2.07 -0.63
N GLY A 22 -15.29 1.94 -1.31
CA GLY A 22 -16.12 0.75 -1.26
C GLY A 22 -15.51 -0.46 -1.96
N ALA A 23 -15.97 -1.63 -1.53
CA ALA A 23 -15.68 -2.94 -2.11
C ALA A 23 -16.30 -3.16 -3.49
N LYS A 24 -17.40 -2.44 -3.79
CA LYS A 24 -18.13 -2.56 -5.05
C LYS A 24 -17.24 -2.08 -6.19
N ASN A 25 -17.24 -2.84 -7.29
CA ASN A 25 -16.56 -2.45 -8.51
C ASN A 25 -17.09 -1.09 -8.95
N PHE A 26 -16.16 -0.15 -9.06
CA PHE A 26 -16.40 1.21 -9.50
C PHE A 26 -15.68 1.38 -10.83
N ASN A 27 -16.40 1.83 -11.85
CA ASN A 27 -15.82 2.04 -13.17
C ASN A 27 -15.48 3.53 -13.34
N LEU A 28 -14.19 3.82 -13.41
CA LEU A 28 -13.66 5.10 -13.87
C LEU A 28 -13.24 4.90 -15.32
N ASP A 29 -13.89 5.61 -16.23
CA ASP A 29 -13.64 5.52 -17.67
C ASP A 29 -13.33 6.89 -18.30
N GLY A 30 -12.73 6.83 -19.49
CA GLY A 30 -12.37 7.97 -20.32
C GLY A 30 -11.73 9.12 -19.54
N LYS A 31 -12.28 10.33 -19.72
CA LYS A 31 -11.77 11.56 -19.12
C LYS A 31 -11.76 11.53 -17.58
N LYS A 32 -12.71 10.84 -16.93
CA LYS A 32 -12.74 10.77 -15.46
C LYS A 32 -11.56 9.97 -14.94
N LYS A 33 -11.26 8.83 -15.58
CA LYS A 33 -10.07 8.01 -15.25
C LYS A 33 -8.80 8.81 -15.42
N GLU A 34 -8.65 9.48 -16.56
CA GLU A 34 -7.46 10.30 -16.88
C GLU A 34 -7.24 11.40 -15.83
N VAL A 35 -8.29 12.16 -15.50
CA VAL A 35 -8.22 13.24 -14.51
C VAL A 35 -7.87 12.70 -13.12
N PHE A 36 -8.50 11.59 -12.70
CA PHE A 36 -8.20 10.95 -11.43
C PHE A 36 -6.75 10.45 -11.37
N ASN A 37 -6.32 9.69 -12.37
CA ASN A 37 -4.98 9.10 -12.43
C ASN A 37 -3.91 10.19 -12.41
N ARG A 38 -4.02 11.18 -13.31
CA ARG A 38 -3.09 12.30 -13.37
C ARG A 38 -3.06 13.09 -12.07
N GLY A 39 -4.22 13.41 -11.50
CA GLY A 39 -4.33 14.16 -10.26
C GLY A 39 -3.63 13.47 -9.09
N LEU A 40 -3.93 12.18 -8.87
CA LEU A 40 -3.34 11.39 -7.79
C LEU A 40 -1.81 11.26 -7.96
N VAL A 41 -1.34 10.90 -9.15
CA VAL A 41 0.09 10.74 -9.45
C VAL A 41 0.84 12.05 -9.27
N THR A 42 0.26 13.16 -9.75
CA THR A 42 0.87 14.49 -9.66
C THR A 42 0.98 14.92 -8.20
N ALA A 43 -0.10 14.81 -7.43
CA ALA A 43 -0.11 15.15 -6.01
C ALA A 43 0.93 14.33 -5.23
N ALA A 44 0.98 13.01 -5.47
CA ALA A 44 1.91 12.14 -4.77
C ALA A 44 3.38 12.44 -5.09
N ARG A 45 3.71 12.68 -6.36
CA ARG A 45 5.09 13.01 -6.78
C ARG A 45 5.54 14.38 -6.27
N THR A 46 4.74 15.42 -6.50
CA THR A 46 5.09 16.81 -6.20
C THR A 46 5.33 17.03 -4.71
N THR A 47 4.52 16.38 -3.87
CA THR A 47 4.61 16.50 -2.41
C THR A 47 5.46 15.41 -1.76
N LYS A 48 5.99 14.44 -2.53
CA LYS A 48 6.65 13.23 -1.98
C LYS A 48 5.73 12.51 -0.98
N ALA A 49 4.44 12.41 -1.31
CA ALA A 49 3.47 11.77 -0.43
C ALA A 49 3.55 10.25 -0.47
N TRP A 50 3.18 9.62 0.63
CA TRP A 50 2.81 8.21 0.64
C TRP A 50 1.32 8.08 0.36
N ILE A 51 0.98 7.19 -0.57
CA ILE A 51 -0.40 6.79 -0.83
C ILE A 51 -0.70 5.59 0.07
N ILE A 52 -1.72 5.68 0.92
CA ILE A 52 -2.15 4.59 1.80
C ILE A 52 -3.55 4.13 1.38
N THR A 53 -3.72 2.81 1.27
CA THR A 53 -4.99 2.19 0.91
C THR A 53 -5.19 0.87 1.68
N SER A 54 -6.26 0.12 1.41
CA SER A 54 -6.40 -1.27 1.91
C SER A 54 -5.50 -2.27 1.18
N GLY A 55 -4.98 -1.94 0.00
CA GLY A 55 -4.15 -2.84 -0.82
C GLY A 55 -4.91 -3.99 -1.48
N CYS A 56 -6.23 -4.11 -1.29
CA CYS A 56 -7.03 -5.17 -1.91
C CYS A 56 -7.28 -4.88 -3.40
N ASN A 57 -7.28 -5.91 -4.24
CA ASN A 57 -7.50 -5.83 -5.69
C ASN A 57 -8.98 -5.67 -6.06
N MET A 58 -9.65 -4.66 -5.51
CA MET A 58 -11.10 -4.47 -5.65
C MET A 58 -11.52 -3.00 -5.53
N GLY A 59 -12.67 -2.67 -6.14
CA GLY A 59 -13.30 -1.36 -6.02
C GLY A 59 -12.35 -0.20 -6.30
N VAL A 60 -12.38 0.82 -5.43
CA VAL A 60 -11.55 2.04 -5.56
C VAL A 60 -10.04 1.73 -5.54
N MET A 61 -9.60 0.70 -4.81
CA MET A 61 -8.18 0.35 -4.74
C MET A 61 -7.63 -0.16 -6.07
N LYS A 62 -8.50 -0.71 -6.94
CA LYS A 62 -8.12 -1.04 -8.31
C LYS A 62 -7.83 0.21 -9.13
N ALA A 63 -8.68 1.23 -9.05
CA ALA A 63 -8.44 2.51 -9.74
C ALA A 63 -7.17 3.21 -9.22
N VAL A 64 -6.90 3.16 -7.91
CA VAL A 64 -5.64 3.65 -7.35
C VAL A 64 -4.44 2.86 -7.89
N GLY A 65 -4.56 1.53 -7.95
CA GLY A 65 -3.52 0.66 -8.51
C GLY A 65 -3.24 0.97 -9.97
N ASP A 66 -4.27 1.14 -10.80
CA ASP A 66 -4.16 1.57 -12.20
C ASP A 66 -3.42 2.91 -12.31
N ALA A 67 -3.81 3.91 -11.51
CA ALA A 67 -3.16 5.22 -11.48
C ALA A 67 -1.68 5.13 -11.11
N VAL A 68 -1.36 4.35 -10.07
CA VAL A 68 0.01 4.13 -9.62
C VAL A 68 0.82 3.43 -10.70
N GLN A 69 0.29 2.39 -11.34
CA GLN A 69 0.96 1.66 -12.40
C GLN A 69 1.28 2.55 -13.61
N GLU A 70 0.31 3.34 -14.06
CA GLU A 70 0.47 4.30 -15.17
C GLU A 70 1.48 5.40 -14.82
N GLY A 71 1.46 5.87 -13.57
CA GLY A 71 2.36 6.89 -13.06
C GLY A 71 3.64 6.36 -12.43
N GLN A 72 3.96 5.07 -12.52
CA GLN A 72 5.14 4.53 -11.86
C GLN A 72 6.38 4.82 -12.69
N SER A 73 7.43 5.31 -12.04
CA SER A 73 8.78 5.33 -12.63
C SER A 73 9.79 4.76 -11.65
N TYR A 74 11.02 4.53 -12.10
CA TYR A 74 12.10 4.03 -11.27
C TYR A 74 13.21 5.06 -11.18
N SER A 75 13.80 5.18 -9.99
CA SER A 75 15.01 5.96 -9.75
C SER A 75 16.10 5.04 -9.20
N TRP A 76 17.35 5.33 -9.50
CA TRP A 76 18.50 4.65 -8.91
C TRP A 76 19.08 5.49 -7.78
N ASP A 77 19.39 4.86 -6.66
CA ASP A 77 20.19 5.44 -5.58
C ASP A 77 21.21 4.42 -5.04
N LYS A 78 21.87 4.75 -3.92
CA LYS A 78 22.96 3.95 -3.33
C LYS A 78 22.54 2.53 -2.95
N GLU A 79 21.25 2.29 -2.82
CA GLU A 79 20.70 0.99 -2.42
C GLU A 79 19.98 0.29 -3.58
N GLY A 80 20.09 0.81 -4.81
CA GLY A 80 19.62 0.18 -6.04
C GLY A 80 18.40 0.86 -6.69
N MET A 81 17.69 0.10 -7.52
CA MET A 81 16.52 0.57 -8.24
C MET A 81 15.31 0.67 -7.31
N ARG A 82 14.62 1.83 -7.31
CA ARG A 82 13.47 2.09 -6.47
C ARG A 82 12.29 2.66 -7.24
N HIS A 83 11.09 2.27 -6.85
CA HIS A 83 9.86 2.96 -7.24
C HIS A 83 9.90 4.43 -6.80
N THR A 84 9.49 5.36 -7.65
CA THR A 84 9.36 6.78 -7.29
C THR A 84 8.11 7.07 -6.47
N LEU A 85 6.99 6.43 -6.80
CA LEU A 85 5.77 6.44 -5.99
C LEU A 85 5.85 5.43 -4.83
N ARG A 86 5.31 5.82 -3.67
CA ARG A 86 5.11 4.94 -2.51
C ARG A 86 3.62 4.69 -2.33
N CYS A 87 3.16 3.51 -2.72
CA CYS A 87 1.78 3.08 -2.54
C CYS A 87 1.74 1.88 -1.60
N ILE A 88 1.21 2.09 -0.40
CA ILE A 88 1.21 1.15 0.72
C ILE A 88 -0.21 0.58 0.88
N GLY A 89 -0.32 -0.74 0.77
CA GLY A 89 -1.54 -1.47 1.10
C GLY A 89 -1.53 -1.93 2.55
N ILE A 90 -2.51 -1.52 3.36
CA ILE A 90 -2.70 -2.02 4.73
C ILE A 90 -3.88 -2.99 4.71
N ALA A 91 -3.59 -4.28 4.73
CA ALA A 91 -4.58 -5.32 4.46
C ALA A 91 -4.70 -6.31 5.63
N PRO A 92 -5.90 -6.82 5.92
CA PRO A 92 -6.07 -7.85 6.95
C PRO A 92 -5.58 -9.20 6.46
N TRP A 93 -4.53 -9.74 7.11
CA TRP A 93 -3.89 -11.01 6.72
C TRP A 93 -4.90 -12.17 6.63
N GLY A 94 -5.84 -12.23 7.57
CA GLY A 94 -6.87 -13.26 7.61
C GLY A 94 -7.85 -13.27 6.44
N TYR A 95 -7.89 -12.20 5.64
CA TYR A 95 -8.79 -12.04 4.50
C TYR A 95 -8.07 -12.03 3.14
N ILE A 96 -6.75 -12.26 3.12
CA ILE A 96 -5.99 -12.31 1.87
C ILE A 96 -6.15 -13.68 1.21
N GLU A 97 -6.61 -13.65 -0.03
CA GLU A 97 -6.67 -14.82 -0.92
C GLU A 97 -5.25 -15.29 -1.26
N ARG A 98 -5.02 -16.61 -1.31
CA ARG A 98 -3.72 -17.23 -1.62
C ARG A 98 -2.58 -16.80 -0.69
N ARG A 99 -2.89 -16.38 0.54
CA ARG A 99 -1.88 -15.98 1.55
C ARG A 99 -0.83 -17.06 1.83
N GLN A 100 -1.16 -18.33 1.60
CA GLN A 100 -0.25 -19.47 1.77
C GLN A 100 1.02 -19.32 0.91
N ALA A 101 0.94 -18.65 -0.24
CA ALA A 101 2.11 -18.36 -1.08
C ALA A 101 3.10 -17.36 -0.45
N LEU A 102 2.72 -16.71 0.66
CA LEU A 102 3.51 -15.71 1.38
C LEU A 102 3.96 -16.21 2.77
N VAL A 103 3.77 -17.49 3.08
CA VAL A 103 4.17 -18.10 4.36
C VAL A 103 5.42 -18.94 4.13
N SER A 104 6.47 -18.71 4.93
CA SER A 104 7.61 -19.62 5.04
C SER A 104 7.49 -20.47 6.30
N MET A 105 7.83 -21.76 6.22
CA MET A 105 7.77 -22.67 7.36
C MET A 105 8.93 -22.49 8.35
N ASP A 106 10.07 -21.96 7.88
CA ASP A 106 11.29 -21.77 8.67
C ASP A 106 11.37 -20.42 9.39
N GLY A 107 10.38 -19.54 9.18
CA GLY A 107 10.34 -18.20 9.77
C GLY A 107 11.35 -17.20 9.21
N HIS A 108 12.15 -17.55 8.19
CA HIS A 108 13.14 -16.65 7.58
C HIS A 108 12.56 -15.72 6.50
N GLY A 109 11.25 -15.84 6.23
CA GLY A 109 10.56 -15.09 5.19
C GLY A 109 10.61 -15.79 3.83
N CYS A 110 9.78 -15.33 2.90
CA CYS A 110 9.53 -16.00 1.63
C CYS A 110 10.20 -15.31 0.43
N TRP A 111 11.36 -14.66 0.60
CA TRP A 111 12.01 -13.94 -0.50
C TRP A 111 12.74 -14.90 -1.44
N ASN A 112 12.50 -14.94 -2.76
CA ASN A 112 11.50 -14.20 -3.56
C ASN A 112 10.17 -14.99 -3.65
N ALA A 113 9.04 -14.35 -3.33
CA ALA A 113 7.73 -15.01 -3.32
C ALA A 113 6.98 -14.76 -4.62
N SER A 114 6.34 -15.80 -5.15
CA SER A 114 5.42 -15.67 -6.29
C SER A 114 3.97 -15.63 -5.79
N TYR A 115 3.33 -14.48 -5.93
CA TYR A 115 1.93 -14.27 -5.57
C TYR A 115 1.09 -13.96 -6.82
N LYS A 116 0.15 -14.83 -7.16
CA LYS A 116 -0.76 -14.63 -8.29
C LYS A 116 -2.04 -13.96 -7.82
N ALA A 117 -2.24 -12.69 -8.16
CA ALA A 117 -3.51 -12.01 -7.91
C ALA A 117 -4.65 -12.61 -8.73
N ASN A 118 -5.84 -12.65 -8.14
CA ASN A 118 -7.10 -12.95 -8.80
C ASN A 118 -7.85 -11.66 -9.08
N HIS A 119 -8.52 -11.58 -10.24
CA HIS A 119 -9.35 -10.43 -10.63
C HIS A 119 -10.83 -10.68 -10.40
N ILE A 120 -11.22 -11.92 -10.07
CA ILE A 120 -12.60 -12.30 -9.79
C ILE A 120 -12.89 -12.00 -8.31
N ILE A 121 -13.82 -11.08 -8.06
CA ILE A 121 -14.27 -10.75 -6.71
C ILE A 121 -15.56 -11.52 -6.43
N ARG A 122 -15.55 -12.29 -5.35
CA ARG A 122 -16.74 -13.02 -4.87
C ARG A 122 -17.24 -12.38 -3.58
N HIS A 123 -18.55 -12.22 -3.48
CA HIS A 123 -19.16 -11.61 -2.30
C HIS A 123 -18.85 -12.46 -1.05
N PHE A 124 -18.45 -11.84 0.06
CA PHE A 124 -18.08 -12.50 1.32
C PHE A 124 -16.90 -13.49 1.23
N HIS A 125 -16.04 -13.39 0.21
CA HIS A 125 -14.84 -14.22 0.10
C HIS A 125 -13.56 -13.39 0.26
N PRO A 126 -12.45 -14.02 0.70
CA PRO A 126 -11.12 -13.42 0.66
C PRO A 126 -10.78 -12.81 -0.69
N VAL A 127 -9.98 -11.76 -0.67
CA VAL A 127 -9.62 -10.99 -1.88
C VAL A 127 -8.12 -10.95 -2.07
N SER A 128 -7.71 -10.87 -3.32
CA SER A 128 -6.30 -10.78 -3.66
C SER A 128 -5.70 -9.42 -3.33
N LEU A 129 -4.39 -9.39 -3.09
CA LEU A 129 -3.60 -8.15 -3.04
C LEU A 129 -3.52 -7.52 -4.44
N ASN A 130 -3.50 -6.19 -4.50
CA ASN A 130 -3.38 -5.45 -5.76
C ASN A 130 -1.91 -5.42 -6.24
N PRO A 131 -1.60 -5.91 -7.44
CA PRO A 131 -0.21 -6.04 -7.90
C PRO A 131 0.51 -4.70 -8.14
N SER A 132 -0.22 -3.59 -8.22
CA SER A 132 0.34 -2.26 -8.52
C SER A 132 0.79 -1.50 -7.27
N HIS A 133 0.55 -2.05 -6.07
CA HIS A 133 1.07 -1.48 -4.83
C HIS A 133 2.55 -1.81 -4.65
N THR A 134 3.31 -0.86 -4.12
CA THR A 134 4.76 -1.05 -3.95
C THR A 134 5.13 -1.71 -2.63
N HIS A 135 4.27 -1.59 -1.61
CA HIS A 135 4.50 -2.15 -0.28
C HIS A 135 3.20 -2.66 0.33
N PHE A 136 3.31 -3.69 1.18
CA PHE A 136 2.18 -4.25 1.93
C PHE A 136 2.47 -4.36 3.42
N LEU A 137 1.52 -3.91 4.23
CA LEU A 137 1.45 -4.16 5.66
C LEU A 137 0.27 -5.10 5.91
N LEU A 138 0.58 -6.37 6.18
CA LEU A 138 -0.41 -7.40 6.43
C LEU A 138 -0.66 -7.50 7.94
N VAL A 139 -1.82 -7.04 8.38
CA VAL A 139 -2.19 -6.97 9.80
C VAL A 139 -2.90 -8.27 10.18
N ASP A 140 -2.31 -9.05 11.08
CA ASP A 140 -2.97 -10.24 11.64
C ASP A 140 -3.64 -9.88 12.97
N ASP A 141 -4.91 -10.25 13.10
CA ASP A 141 -5.71 -10.11 14.31
C ASP A 141 -6.10 -11.47 14.92
N GLY A 142 -5.55 -12.56 14.39
CA GLY A 142 -5.81 -13.94 14.80
C GLY A 142 -7.00 -14.61 14.10
N TYR A 143 -7.85 -13.85 13.40
CA TYR A 143 -9.05 -14.40 12.76
C TYR A 143 -8.83 -14.65 11.27
N ARG A 144 -9.71 -15.47 10.67
CA ARG A 144 -9.70 -15.81 9.24
C ARG A 144 -11.07 -15.54 8.63
N GLY A 145 -11.09 -15.17 7.35
CA GLY A 145 -12.34 -14.94 6.61
C GLY A 145 -13.13 -13.69 7.00
N ARG A 146 -12.60 -12.84 7.90
CA ARG A 146 -13.21 -11.54 8.23
C ARG A 146 -12.45 -10.38 7.61
N TYR A 147 -13.19 -9.43 7.03
CA TYR A 147 -12.64 -8.15 6.61
C TYR A 147 -12.72 -7.17 7.79
N GLY A 148 -11.61 -6.95 8.49
CA GLY A 148 -11.59 -6.13 9.71
C GLY A 148 -10.20 -6.04 10.35
N GLY A 149 -10.09 -5.49 11.55
CA GLY A 149 -8.84 -5.52 12.35
C GLY A 149 -7.73 -4.56 11.92
N VAL A 150 -7.91 -3.80 10.83
CA VAL A 150 -6.87 -2.86 10.32
C VAL A 150 -7.02 -1.42 10.79
N ALA A 151 -8.20 -1.03 11.31
CA ALA A 151 -8.54 0.37 11.56
C ALA A 151 -7.62 1.02 12.60
N ASP A 152 -7.45 0.38 13.75
CA ASP A 152 -6.60 0.87 14.84
C ASP A 152 -5.13 0.96 14.44
N PHE A 153 -4.65 -0.05 13.69
CA PHE A 153 -3.29 -0.05 13.18
C PHE A 153 -3.08 1.12 12.21
N ARG A 154 -3.99 1.32 11.25
CA ARG A 154 -3.91 2.42 10.28
C ARG A 154 -3.92 3.77 10.99
N ALA A 155 -4.84 4.00 11.92
CA ALA A 155 -4.92 5.26 12.67
C ALA A 155 -3.65 5.54 13.48
N LYS A 156 -3.07 4.51 14.13
CA LYS A 156 -1.78 4.64 14.84
C LYS A 156 -0.62 4.93 13.89
N LEU A 157 -0.59 4.29 12.73
CA LEU A 157 0.44 4.50 11.72
C LEU A 157 0.37 5.92 11.14
N GLU A 158 -0.81 6.35 10.71
CA GLU A 158 -1.05 7.69 10.17
C GLU A 158 -0.67 8.78 11.18
N ARG A 159 -1.09 8.63 12.45
CA ARG A 159 -0.67 9.52 13.53
C ARG A 159 0.84 9.54 13.72
N LYS A 160 1.50 8.39 13.61
CA LYS A 160 2.97 8.32 13.77
C LYS A 160 3.72 8.95 12.59
N ILE A 161 3.12 8.99 11.41
CA ILE A 161 3.67 9.66 10.24
C ILE A 161 3.45 11.18 10.31
N SER A 162 2.30 11.63 10.83
CA SER A 162 1.97 13.05 10.92
C SER A 162 2.77 13.81 11.99
N LEU A 163 3.34 13.09 12.98
CA LEU A 163 4.20 13.70 13.98
C LEU A 163 5.50 14.22 13.32
N PRO A 164 5.91 15.48 13.60
CA PRO A 164 7.19 15.99 13.16
C PRO A 164 8.32 15.04 13.55
N THR A 165 9.28 14.85 12.66
CA THR A 165 10.51 14.17 13.07
C THR A 165 11.18 15.12 14.06
N SER A 166 11.26 14.74 15.33
CA SER A 166 11.99 15.51 16.35
C SER A 166 13.36 15.85 15.78
N ALA A 167 13.70 17.15 15.73
CA ALA A 167 15.02 17.59 15.33
C ALA A 167 16.07 16.82 16.14
N PRO A 168 17.22 16.45 15.55
CA PRO A 168 18.32 15.91 16.33
C PRO A 168 18.62 16.89 17.48
N PRO A 169 18.85 16.41 18.71
CA PRO A 169 19.16 17.29 19.83
C PRO A 169 20.43 18.09 19.50
N GLY A 170 20.27 19.42 19.40
CA GLY A 170 21.30 20.45 19.56
C GLY A 170 22.55 20.38 18.66
N THR A 171 22.60 21.22 17.64
CA THR A 171 23.82 21.98 17.33
C THR A 171 23.60 23.40 17.84
N GLY A 172 23.90 23.61 19.12
CA GLY A 172 23.97 24.91 19.79
C GLY A 172 25.29 24.99 20.52
#